data_AF-A0A6F8U2K8-F1
#
_entry.id   AF-A0A6F8U2K8-F1
#
_cell.length_a   1.000
_cell.length_b   1.000
_cell.length_c   1.000
_cell.angle_alpha   90.00
_cell.angle_beta   90.00
_cell.angle_gamma   90.00
#
_symmetry.space_group_name_H-M   'P 1'
#
loop_
_entity.id
_entity.type
_entity.pdbx_description
1 polymer ?
#
loop_
_entity_poly.entity_id
_entity_poly.type
_entity_poly.pdbx_seq_one_letter_code
_entity_poly.pdbx_strand_id
1 'polypeptide(L)'
;MQTVLNIATLLGGFTALWFLYDKRVIVLNWFKLYTRTSVNPLALPDQEFEFIFNKSEFFTRGQYLPVNAEEREFCMSLTNHGVLREKGGAFRLTGPGKRMLAGRSA
;
A
#
# COMPACT_ATOMS: atom_id res chain seq x y z
N MET A 1 -41.15 -34.99 -0.03
CA MET A 1 -40.45 -34.12 -1.00
C MET A 1 -40.01 -32.79 -0.38
N GLN A 2 -40.84 -32.11 0.42
CA GLN A 2 -40.51 -30.80 1.02
C GLN A 2 -39.26 -30.81 1.94
N THR A 3 -39.07 -31.88 2.72
CA THR A 3 -37.93 -32.02 3.65
C THR A 3 -36.60 -32.13 2.94
N VAL A 4 -36.53 -32.91 1.85
CA VAL A 4 -35.32 -33.06 1.04
C VAL A 4 -34.96 -31.73 0.35
N LEU A 5 -35.97 -30.99 -0.11
CA LEU A 5 -35.78 -29.66 -0.70
C LEU A 5 -35.22 -28.66 0.33
N ASN A 6 -35.76 -28.62 1.54
CA ASN A 6 -35.27 -27.74 2.61
C ASN A 6 -33.82 -28.04 3.02
N ILE A 7 -33.47 -29.33 3.09
CA ILE A 7 -32.09 -29.77 3.41
C ILE A 7 -31.13 -29.37 2.29
N ALA A 8 -31.52 -29.54 1.02
CA ALA A 8 -30.70 -29.13 -0.13
C ALA A 8 -30.48 -27.61 -0.18
N THR A 9 -31.51 -26.81 0.14
CA THR A 9 -31.39 -25.34 0.19
C THR A 9 -30.52 -24.86 1.35
N LEU A 10 -30.61 -25.52 2.51
CA LEU A 10 -29.75 -25.25 3.67
C LEU A 10 -28.28 -25.58 3.38
N LEU A 11 -28.02 -26.75 2.77
CA LEU A 11 -26.68 -27.16 2.36
C LEU A 11 -26.10 -26.21 1.30
N GLY A 12 -26.90 -25.84 0.29
CA GLY A 12 -26.51 -24.86 -0.73
C GLY A 12 -26.16 -23.49 -0.13
N GLY A 13 -26.98 -23.00 0.79
CA GLY A 13 -26.74 -21.75 1.53
C GLY A 13 -25.46 -21.80 2.36
N PHE A 14 -25.19 -22.92 3.03
CA PHE A 14 -23.98 -23.09 3.84
C PHE A 14 -22.71 -23.14 2.98
N THR A 15 -22.75 -23.82 1.84
CA THR A 15 -21.64 -23.82 0.88
C THR A 15 -21.38 -22.45 0.26
N ALA A 16 -22.42 -21.65 0.01
CA ALA A 16 -22.27 -20.28 -0.49
C ALA A 16 -21.64 -19.36 0.56
N LEU A 17 -22.02 -19.51 1.83
CA LEU A 17 -21.41 -18.78 2.95
C LEU A 17 -19.93 -19.14 3.14
N TRP A 18 -19.59 -20.43 3.04
CA TRP A 18 -18.21 -20.90 3.09
C TRP A 18 -17.36 -20.28 1.96
N PHE A 19 -17.87 -20.30 0.72
CA PHE A 19 -17.16 -19.74 -0.44
C PHE A 19 -16.95 -18.23 -0.35
N LEU A 20 -17.93 -17.50 0.21
CA LEU A 20 -17.81 -16.06 0.48
C LEU A 20 -16.78 -15.77 1.58
N TYR A 21 -16.73 -16.60 2.63
CA TYR A 21 -15.75 -16.45 3.70
C TYR A 21 -14.33 -16.70 3.19
N ASP A 22 -14.12 -17.79 2.45
CA ASP A 22 -12.82 -18.16 1.88
C ASP A 22 -12.26 -17.06 0.97
N LYS A 23 -13.08 -16.52 0.06
CA LYS A 23 -12.68 -15.39 -0.79
C LYS A 23 -12.31 -14.13 0.00
N ARG A 24 -13.02 -13.84 1.10
CA ARG A 24 -12.69 -12.68 1.97
C ARG A 24 -11.34 -12.86 2.66
N VAL A 25 -11.03 -14.06 3.13
CA VAL A 25 -9.74 -14.37 3.76
C VAL A 25 -8.59 -14.18 2.77
N ILE A 26 -8.74 -14.65 1.53
CA ILE A 26 -7.73 -14.48 0.47
C ILE A 26 -7.46 -13.01 0.18
N VAL A 27 -8.51 -12.20 0.01
CA VAL A 27 -8.38 -10.75 -0.23
C VAL A 27 -7.71 -10.05 0.95
N LEU A 28 -8.08 -10.40 2.18
CA LEU A 28 -7.44 -9.86 3.40
C LEU A 28 -5.96 -10.26 3.49
N ASN A 29 -5.61 -11.50 3.12
CA ASN A 29 -4.22 -11.96 3.16
C ASN A 29 -3.36 -11.29 2.07
N TRP A 30 -3.91 -11.09 0.87
CA TRP A 30 -3.28 -10.29 -0.17
C TRP A 30 -3.05 -8.85 0.28
N PHE A 31 -4.03 -8.24 0.95
CA PHE A 31 -3.90 -6.91 1.51
C PHE A 31 -2.84 -6.84 2.62
N LYS A 32 -2.75 -7.87 3.48
CA LYS A 32 -1.69 -7.99 4.50
C LYS A 32 -0.30 -8.18 3.90
N LEU A 33 -0.16 -8.94 2.82
CA LEU A 33 1.12 -9.14 2.13
C LEU A 33 1.58 -7.85 1.43
N TYR A 34 0.66 -7.15 0.75
CA TYR A 34 0.96 -5.87 0.12
C TYR A 34 1.40 -4.80 1.14
N THR A 35 0.91 -4.89 2.38
CA THR A 35 1.26 -3.95 3.45
C THR A 35 2.49 -4.37 4.26
N ARG A 36 3.09 -5.54 3.98
CA ARG A 36 4.31 -6.03 4.67
C ARG A 36 5.63 -5.60 4.04
N THR A 37 5.60 -4.97 2.86
CA THR A 37 6.82 -4.39 2.28
C THR A 37 7.22 -3.19 3.14
N SER A 38 8.08 -3.41 4.12
CA SER A 38 8.65 -2.36 4.95
C SER A 38 9.81 -1.72 4.19
N VAL A 39 9.75 -0.41 3.97
CA VAL A 39 10.94 0.34 3.58
C VAL A 39 11.84 0.39 4.81
N ASN A 40 13.10 -0.02 4.66
CA ASN A 40 14.09 0.17 5.70
C ASN A 40 14.64 1.61 5.62
N PRO A 41 14.36 2.50 6.59
CA PRO A 41 14.84 3.88 6.56
C PRO A 41 16.37 3.99 6.57
N LEU A 42 17.07 2.98 7.13
CA LEU A 42 18.53 2.92 7.17
C LEU A 42 19.17 2.52 5.83
N ALA A 43 18.35 2.09 4.86
CA ALA A 43 18.83 1.76 3.52
C ALA A 43 18.83 2.96 2.57
N LEU A 44 18.31 4.11 3.03
CA LEU A 44 18.29 5.35 2.24
C LEU A 44 19.56 6.16 2.50
N PRO A 45 20.17 6.74 1.45
CA PRO A 45 21.21 7.75 1.63
C PRO A 45 20.68 8.97 2.37
N ASP A 46 21.51 9.58 3.22
CA ASP A 46 21.11 10.73 4.06
C ASP A 46 20.53 11.89 3.24
N GLN A 47 21.07 12.15 2.04
CA GLN A 47 20.60 13.19 1.13
C GLN A 47 19.18 12.93 0.62
N GLU A 48 18.85 11.68 0.30
CA GLU A 48 17.50 11.30 -0.16
C GLU A 48 16.49 11.37 0.99
N PHE A 49 16.94 10.98 2.18
CA PHE A 49 16.14 11.08 3.40
C PHE A 49 15.85 12.54 3.75
N GLU A 50 16.84 13.42 3.67
CA GLU A 50 16.67 14.86 3.88
C GLU A 50 15.72 15.47 2.84
N PHE A 51 15.86 15.09 1.56
CA PHE A 51 14.97 15.55 0.49
C PHE A 51 13.50 15.20 0.78
N ILE A 52 13.21 13.93 1.10
CA ILE A 52 11.83 13.51 1.34
C ILE A 52 11.28 14.10 2.64
N PHE A 53 12.14 14.35 3.63
CA PHE A 53 11.77 15.00 4.88
C PHE A 53 11.39 16.47 4.66
N ASN A 54 12.23 17.25 3.97
CA ASN A 54 11.99 18.65 3.67
C ASN A 54 10.73 18.86 2.82
N LYS A 55 10.41 17.90 1.95
CA LYS A 55 9.22 17.97 1.08
C LYS A 55 8.03 17.12 1.56
N SER A 56 8.08 16.62 2.79
CA SER A 56 7.08 15.68 3.34
C SER A 56 5.66 16.25 3.35
N GLU A 57 5.49 17.56 3.56
CA GLU A 57 4.18 18.23 3.45
C GLU A 57 3.57 18.14 2.05
N PHE A 58 4.40 18.26 1.00
CA PHE A 58 3.92 18.18 -0.38
C PHE A 58 3.47 16.76 -0.72
N PHE A 59 4.22 15.76 -0.24
CA PHE A 59 3.87 14.37 -0.45
C PHE A 59 2.65 13.90 0.35
N THR A 60 2.41 14.45 1.54
CA THR A 60 1.22 14.15 2.35
C THR A 60 -0.05 14.75 1.74
N ARG A 61 0.04 15.92 1.09
CA ARG A 61 -1.08 16.55 0.36
C ARG A 61 -1.51 15.82 -0.91
N GLY A 62 -0.67 14.92 -1.43
CA GLY A 62 -1.14 13.84 -2.30
C GLY A 62 -0.22 13.53 -3.48
N GLN A 63 0.26 14.53 -4.20
CA GLN A 63 1.10 14.36 -5.38
C GLN A 63 2.18 15.44 -5.40
N TYR A 64 3.42 15.00 -5.63
CA TYR A 64 4.57 15.87 -5.80
C TYR A 64 5.02 15.84 -7.27
N LEU A 65 5.22 17.02 -7.85
CA LEU A 65 5.80 17.17 -9.18
C LEU A 65 7.24 17.68 -9.02
N PRO A 66 8.26 16.96 -9.50
CA PRO A 66 9.63 17.44 -9.43
C PRO A 66 9.79 18.67 -10.32
N VAL A 67 10.47 19.69 -9.81
CA VAL A 67 10.69 20.95 -10.53
C VAL A 67 11.91 20.83 -11.45
N ASN A 68 12.93 20.09 -10.99
CA ASN A 68 14.21 19.94 -11.68
C ASN A 68 14.53 18.47 -11.99
N ALA A 69 15.48 18.24 -12.90
CA ALA A 69 15.96 16.90 -13.24
C ALA A 69 16.56 16.16 -12.03
N GLU A 70 17.33 16.87 -11.19
CA GLU A 70 17.90 16.30 -9.96
C GLU A 70 16.83 15.81 -8.98
N GLU A 71 15.77 16.61 -8.78
CA GLU A 71 14.65 16.20 -7.91
C GLU A 71 13.91 14.98 -8.47
N ARG A 72 13.84 14.88 -9.80
CA ARG A 72 13.27 13.71 -10.46
C ARG A 72 14.13 12.49 -10.21
N GLU A 73 15.45 12.59 -10.28
CA GLU A 73 16.36 11.48 -9.96
C GLU A 73 16.20 11.01 -8.52
N PHE A 74 16.12 11.94 -7.56
CA PHE A 74 15.82 11.60 -6.17
C PHE A 74 14.46 10.89 -6.02
N CYS A 75 13.43 11.38 -6.70
CA CYS A 75 12.11 10.75 -6.68
C CYS A 75 12.11 9.35 -7.31
N MET A 76 12.91 9.14 -8.36
CA MET A 76 13.10 7.84 -9.00
C MET A 76 13.85 6.87 -8.09
N SER A 77 14.92 7.32 -7.44
CA SER A 77 15.66 6.52 -6.44
C SER A 77 14.74 6.08 -5.30
N LEU A 78 13.98 7.02 -4.74
CA LEU A 78 12.97 6.76 -3.71
C LEU A 78 11.84 5.82 -4.17
N THR A 79 11.55 5.80 -5.48
CA THR A 79 10.61 4.84 -6.08
C THR A 79 11.22 3.44 -6.13
N ASN A 80 12.51 3.30 -6.45
CA ASN A 80 13.24 2.02 -6.39
C ASN A 80 13.29 1.45 -4.98
N HIS A 81 13.44 2.32 -3.97
CA HIS A 81 13.36 1.95 -2.56
C HIS A 81 11.93 1.65 -2.07
N GLY A 82 10.91 1.81 -2.91
CA GLY A 82 9.50 1.55 -2.57
C GLY A 82 8.86 2.59 -1.65
N VAL A 83 9.51 3.74 -1.46
CA VAL A 83 9.02 4.87 -0.65
C VAL A 83 7.99 5.69 -1.42
N LEU A 84 8.28 5.92 -2.70
CA LEU A 84 7.43 6.66 -3.62
C LEU A 84 6.86 5.75 -4.72
N ARG A 85 5.80 6.22 -5.36
CA ARG A 85 5.21 5.62 -6.55
C ARG A 85 4.96 6.71 -7.57
N GLU A 86 5.43 6.47 -8.79
CA GLU A 86 5.14 7.36 -9.92
C GLU A 86 3.74 7.07 -10.48
N LYS A 87 3.02 8.15 -10.82
CA LYS A 87 1.76 8.11 -11.56
C LYS A 87 1.67 9.32 -12.48
N GLY A 88 1.92 9.11 -13.77
CA GLY A 88 1.78 10.15 -14.80
C GLY A 88 2.71 11.34 -14.62
N GLY A 89 3.98 11.11 -14.24
CA GLY A 89 4.98 12.16 -14.00
C GLY A 89 4.90 12.80 -12.61
N ALA A 90 3.89 12.47 -11.81
CA ALA A 90 3.80 12.86 -10.40
C ALA A 90 4.21 11.71 -9.47
N PHE A 91 4.81 12.03 -8.34
CA PHE A 91 5.23 11.08 -7.32
C PHE A 91 4.33 11.15 -6.09
N ARG A 92 3.99 9.98 -5.54
CA ARG A 92 3.15 9.86 -4.35
C ARG A 92 3.76 8.91 -3.33
N LEU A 93 3.64 9.23 -2.05
CA LEU A 93 4.05 8.33 -0.98
C LEU A 93 3.27 7.01 -1.01
N THR A 94 4.00 5.91 -0.92
CA THR A 94 3.44 4.58 -0.70
C THR A 94 2.98 4.43 0.75
N GLY A 95 2.15 3.42 1.04
CA GLY A 95 1.78 3.08 2.42
C GLY A 95 3.00 2.84 3.34
N PRO A 96 4.04 2.12 2.88
CA PRO A 96 5.32 2.01 3.57
C PRO A 96 6.02 3.36 3.78
N GLY A 97 6.16 4.20 2.76
CA GLY A 97 6.78 5.53 2.89
C GLY A 97 6.04 6.45 3.87
N LYS A 98 4.70 6.39 3.89
CA LYS A 98 3.91 7.11 4.90
C LYS A 98 4.21 6.64 6.32
N ARG A 99 4.36 5.33 6.54
CA ARG A 99 4.68 4.78 7.87
C ARG A 99 6.10 5.12 8.30
N MET A 100 7.03 5.15 7.35
CA MET A 100 8.40 5.62 7.59
C MET A 100 8.42 7.07 8.10
N LEU A 101 7.59 7.95 7.52
CA LEU A 101 7.47 9.35 7.95
C LEU A 101 6.59 9.52 9.21
N ALA A 102 5.53 8.71 9.37
CA ALA A 102 4.57 8.81 10.46
C ALA A 102 5.04 8.15 11.77
N GLY A 103 6.02 7.23 11.73
CA GLY A 103 6.62 6.59 12.92
C GLY A 103 7.36 7.54 13.86
N ARG A 104 7.22 8.85 13.66
CA ARG A 104 7.88 9.94 14.40
C ARG A 104 6.90 10.90 15.10
N SER A 105 5.59 10.72 14.94
CA SER A 105 4.58 11.51 15.67
C SER A 105 4.18 10.90 17.03
N ALA A 106 4.93 9.92 17.53
CA ALA A 106 4.74 9.28 18.83
C ALA A 106 6.01 9.39 19.67
#